data_AF-A0A0R0A679-F1
#
_entry.id   AF-A0A0R0A679-F1
#
_cell.length_a   1.000
_cell.length_b   1.000
_cell.length_c   1.000
_cell.angle_alpha   90.00
_cell.angle_beta   90.00
_cell.angle_gamma   90.00
#
_symmetry.space_group_name_H-M   'P 1'
#
loop_
_entity.id
_entity.type
_entity.pdbx_description
1 polymer ?
#
loop_
_entity_poly.entity_id
_entity_poly.type
_entity_poly.pdbx_seq_one_letter_code
_entity_poly.pdbx_strand_id
1 'polypeptide(L)'
;MDDTTNNNMLGQTDEEIINHEQFEDMRDLLEEDFVDLIQVYFADSKQRVAALRIAHQKDDNANGFETAHALKGASANLGTTQLVRLSSQLQEYCRERRINEQAVLIEEIAIALHRAEQEINQRLGQ
;
A
#
# COMPACT_ATOMS: atom_id res chain seq x y z
N MET A 1 -8.12 -2.08 -44.34
CA MET A 1 -6.71 -1.97 -43.95
C MET A 1 -6.71 -1.07 -42.74
N ASP A 2 -6.38 -1.71 -41.62
CA ASP A 2 -6.20 -1.24 -40.22
C ASP A 2 -7.01 -0.06 -39.65
N ASP A 3 -8.27 -0.34 -39.29
CA ASP A 3 -8.84 0.25 -38.07
C ASP A 3 -8.16 -0.39 -36.85
N THR A 4 -7.12 0.27 -36.32
CA THR A 4 -6.57 -0.08 -35.00
C THR A 4 -7.01 0.96 -33.99
N THR A 5 -8.28 0.87 -33.59
CA THR A 5 -8.75 1.42 -32.32
C THR A 5 -8.04 0.63 -31.22
N ASN A 6 -6.92 1.16 -30.71
CA ASN A 6 -6.23 0.57 -29.58
C ASN A 6 -7.09 0.75 -28.33
N ASN A 7 -7.82 -0.32 -28.06
CA ASN A 7 -8.67 -0.52 -26.93
C ASN A 7 -7.79 -0.98 -25.76
N ASN A 8 -7.63 -0.13 -24.74
CA ASN A 8 -7.48 -0.59 -23.36
C ASN A 8 -8.06 0.47 -22.43
N MET A 9 -9.39 0.41 -22.37
CA MET A 9 -10.26 1.08 -21.43
C MET A 9 -9.87 0.73 -19.98
N LEU A 10 -9.73 1.75 -19.15
CA LEU A 10 -10.41 1.88 -17.85
C LEU A 10 -10.62 0.57 -17.06
N GLY A 11 -9.54 0.00 -16.54
CA GLY A 11 -9.58 -1.15 -15.63
C GLY A 11 -9.23 -0.80 -14.18
N GLN A 12 -9.40 0.45 -13.75
CA GLN A 12 -9.01 0.91 -12.41
C GLN A 12 -10.14 1.73 -11.78
N THR A 13 -11.14 1.11 -11.17
CA THR A 13 -12.02 1.77 -10.18
C THR A 13 -13.06 0.78 -9.65
N ASP A 14 -12.65 -0.23 -8.87
CA ASP A 14 -13.53 -0.93 -7.90
C ASP A 14 -12.73 -1.87 -6.95
N GLU A 15 -11.43 -1.62 -6.75
CA GLU A 15 -10.67 -2.38 -5.75
C GLU A 15 -10.97 -1.79 -4.36
N GLU A 16 -11.70 -2.56 -3.55
CA GLU A 16 -12.07 -2.26 -2.15
C GLU A 16 -10.83 -1.77 -1.38
N ILE A 17 -10.82 -0.52 -0.89
CA ILE A 17 -9.64 0.07 -0.23
C ILE A 17 -9.25 -0.73 1.02
N ILE A 18 -10.26 -1.20 1.76
CA ILE A 18 -10.12 -1.96 3.01
C ILE A 18 -11.13 -3.10 3.00
N ASN A 19 -10.63 -4.33 3.08
CA ASN A 19 -11.46 -5.52 3.27
C ASN A 19 -12.30 -5.36 4.53
N HIS A 20 -13.62 -5.29 4.37
CA HIS A 20 -14.54 -5.03 5.47
C HIS A 20 -14.46 -6.09 6.58
N GLU A 21 -14.52 -7.38 6.22
CA GLU A 21 -14.53 -8.49 7.18
C GLU A 21 -13.26 -8.49 8.05
N GLN A 22 -12.07 -8.42 7.45
CA GLN A 22 -10.80 -8.38 8.19
C GLN A 22 -10.68 -7.15 9.10
N PHE A 23 -11.18 -6.00 8.65
CA PHE A 23 -11.14 -4.78 9.45
C PHE A 23 -12.05 -4.88 10.68
N GLU A 24 -13.28 -5.37 10.50
CA GLU A 24 -14.23 -5.55 11.60
C GLU A 24 -13.75 -6.64 12.57
N ASP A 25 -13.25 -7.77 12.07
CA ASP A 25 -12.68 -8.85 12.90
C ASP A 25 -11.52 -8.34 13.77
N MET A 26 -10.62 -7.54 13.20
CA MET A 26 -9.50 -6.95 13.96
C MET A 26 -9.99 -5.92 14.98
N ARG A 27 -10.97 -5.09 14.60
CA ARG A 27 -11.56 -4.10 15.51
C ARG A 27 -12.23 -4.78 16.69
N ASP A 28 -13.01 -5.82 16.44
CA ASP A 28 -13.73 -6.55 17.47
C ASP A 28 -12.77 -7.37 18.35
N LEU A 29 -11.64 -7.86 17.80
CA LEU A 29 -10.61 -8.56 18.57
C LEU A 29 -9.85 -7.64 19.54
N LEU A 30 -9.57 -6.40 19.13
CA LEU A 30 -8.73 -5.46 19.89
C LEU A 30 -9.52 -4.43 20.71
N GLU A 31 -10.80 -4.25 20.40
CA GLU A 31 -11.72 -3.33 21.09
C GLU A 31 -11.10 -1.93 21.30
N GLU A 32 -10.73 -1.58 22.54
CA GLU A 32 -10.15 -0.29 22.91
C GLU A 32 -8.74 -0.05 22.36
N ASP A 33 -7.94 -1.10 22.17
CA ASP A 33 -6.57 -1.02 21.67
C ASP A 33 -6.51 -0.80 20.14
N PHE A 34 -7.65 -0.97 19.45
CA PHE A 34 -7.69 -0.87 17.99
C PHE A 34 -7.26 0.50 17.47
N VAL A 35 -7.73 1.57 18.11
CA VAL A 35 -7.41 2.95 17.68
C VAL A 35 -5.92 3.23 17.82
N ASP A 36 -5.29 2.77 18.90
CA ASP A 36 -3.86 2.93 19.11
C ASP A 36 -3.04 2.11 18.10
N LEU A 37 -3.48 0.89 17.77
CA LEU A 37 -2.87 0.09 16.71
C LEU A 37 -2.91 0.83 15.36
N ILE A 38 -4.05 1.41 14.99
CA ILE A 38 -4.21 2.16 13.74
C ILE A 38 -3.27 3.37 13.68
N GLN A 39 -3.12 4.11 14.78
CA GLN A 39 -2.20 5.25 14.85
C GLN A 39 -0.74 4.81 14.65
N VAL A 40 -0.33 3.73 15.33
CA VAL A 40 1.01 3.16 15.20
C VAL A 40 1.25 2.67 13.77
N TYR A 41 0.28 1.97 13.19
CA TYR A 41 0.35 1.50 11.81
C TYR A 41 0.57 2.63 10.80
N PHE A 42 -0.19 3.72 10.89
CA PHE A 42 -0.04 4.83 9.95
C PHE A 42 1.27 5.57 10.14
N ALA A 43 1.72 5.76 11.39
CA ALA A 43 3.02 6.37 11.67
C ALA A 43 4.17 5.55 11.07
N ASP A 44 4.18 4.23 11.32
CA ASP A 44 5.19 3.31 10.77
C ASP A 44 5.12 3.24 9.24
N SER A 45 3.92 3.14 8.66
CA SER A 45 3.74 3.08 7.21
C SER A 45 4.23 4.35 6.50
N LYS A 46 4.03 5.54 7.08
CA LYS A 46 4.56 6.81 6.55
C LYS A 46 6.09 6.81 6.56
N GLN A 47 6.72 6.27 7.61
CA GLN A 47 8.17 6.12 7.66
C GLN A 47 8.69 5.13 6.60
N ARG A 48 7.97 4.03 6.36
CA ARG A 48 8.32 3.06 5.31
C ARG A 48 8.23 3.66 3.92
N VAL A 49 7.20 4.46 3.61
CA VAL A 49 7.12 5.17 2.33
C VAL A 49 8.31 6.12 2.14
N ALA A 50 8.72 6.84 3.19
CA ALA A 50 9.93 7.66 3.13
C ALA A 50 11.19 6.82 2.87
N ALA A 51 11.31 5.66 3.53
CA ALA A 51 12.41 4.72 3.30
C ALA A 51 12.43 4.14 1.87
N LEU A 52 11.27 3.87 1.27
CA LEU A 52 11.16 3.44 -0.13
C LEU A 52 11.67 4.52 -1.09
N ARG A 53 11.32 5.79 -0.86
CA ARG A 53 11.84 6.92 -1.64
C ARG A 53 13.38 7.03 -1.55
N ILE A 54 13.93 6.80 -0.36
CA ILE A 54 15.39 6.78 -0.15
C ILE A 54 16.02 5.59 -0.87
N ALA A 55 15.43 4.40 -0.78
CA ALA A 55 15.90 3.20 -1.46
C ALA A 55 15.93 3.41 -2.98
N HIS A 56 14.85 3.98 -3.54
CA HIS A 56 14.79 4.39 -4.95
C HIS A 56 15.93 5.34 -5.34
N GLN A 57 16.15 6.42 -4.58
CA GLN A 57 17.21 7.39 -4.87
C GLN A 57 18.62 6.80 -4.83
N LYS A 58 18.83 5.75 -4.04
CA LYS A 58 20.11 5.05 -3.89
C LYS A 58 20.24 3.81 -4.78
N ASP A 59 19.23 3.49 -5.59
CA ASP A 59 19.12 2.21 -6.32
C ASP A 59 19.30 0.98 -5.40
N ASP A 60 18.85 1.10 -4.15
CA ASP A 60 18.99 0.08 -3.11
C ASP A 60 17.80 -0.89 -3.14
N ASN A 61 17.88 -1.82 -4.08
CA ASN A 61 16.86 -2.82 -4.31
C ASN A 61 16.67 -3.77 -3.11
N ALA A 62 17.72 -4.04 -2.33
CA ALA A 62 17.64 -4.90 -1.16
C ALA A 62 16.81 -4.23 -0.06
N ASN A 63 17.15 -2.98 0.29
CA ASN A 63 16.40 -2.23 1.30
C ASN A 63 14.97 -1.94 0.84
N GLY A 64 14.77 -1.65 -0.45
CA GLY A 64 13.45 -1.47 -1.04
C GLY A 64 12.57 -2.71 -0.93
N PHE A 65 13.13 -3.89 -1.22
CA PHE A 65 12.42 -5.16 -1.09
C PHE A 65 11.97 -5.41 0.36
N GLU A 66 12.88 -5.27 1.33
CA GLU A 66 12.57 -5.49 2.76
C GLU A 66 11.53 -4.48 3.28
N THR A 67 11.66 -3.22 2.88
CA THR A 67 10.71 -2.17 3.27
C THR A 67 9.32 -2.44 2.69
N ALA A 68 9.25 -2.82 1.41
CA ALA A 68 7.99 -3.20 0.76
C ALA A 68 7.39 -4.48 1.36
N HIS A 69 8.23 -5.45 1.73
CA HIS A 69 7.80 -6.68 2.40
C HIS A 69 7.12 -6.39 3.74
N ALA A 70 7.76 -5.58 4.57
CA ALA A 70 7.22 -5.21 5.87
C ALA A 70 5.94 -4.37 5.76
N LEU A 71 5.88 -3.43 4.81
CA LEU A 71 4.66 -2.67 4.54
C LEU A 71 3.52 -3.60 4.11
N LYS A 72 3.78 -4.53 3.18
CA LYS A 72 2.82 -5.55 2.74
C LYS A 72 2.26 -6.36 3.92
N GLY A 73 3.14 -6.82 4.82
CA GLY A 73 2.72 -7.61 5.99
C GLY A 73 1.81 -6.82 6.93
N ALA A 74 2.19 -5.59 7.26
CA ALA A 74 1.38 -4.71 8.12
C ALA A 74 0.02 -4.38 7.47
N SER A 75 0.04 -4.08 6.16
CA SER A 75 -1.17 -3.79 5.37
C SER A 75 -2.09 -5.01 5.21
N ALA A 76 -1.54 -6.21 5.13
CA ALA A 76 -2.32 -7.44 5.03
C ALA A 76 -3.06 -7.76 6.34
N ASN A 77 -2.45 -7.46 7.49
CA ASN A 77 -3.13 -7.61 8.77
C ASN A 77 -4.38 -6.72 8.81
N LEU A 78 -4.27 -5.43 8.48
CA LEU A 78 -5.41 -4.50 8.52
C LEU A 78 -6.37 -4.59 7.34
N GLY A 79 -6.13 -5.49 6.38
CA GLY A 79 -6.98 -5.65 5.20
C GLY A 79 -6.90 -4.51 4.18
N THR A 80 -5.84 -3.69 4.18
CA THR A 80 -5.69 -2.58 3.21
C THR A 80 -5.20 -3.14 1.86
N THR A 81 -6.13 -3.61 1.03
CA THR A 81 -5.86 -4.47 -0.14
C THR A 81 -4.95 -3.79 -1.18
N GLN A 82 -5.17 -2.50 -1.46
CA GLN A 82 -4.38 -1.75 -2.45
C GLN A 82 -2.92 -1.65 -2.01
N LEU A 83 -2.64 -1.42 -0.73
CA LEU A 83 -1.28 -1.39 -0.21
C LEU A 83 -0.59 -2.75 -0.29
N VAL A 84 -1.32 -3.83 -0.02
CA VAL A 84 -0.80 -5.21 -0.17
C VAL A 84 -0.39 -5.46 -1.62
N ARG A 85 -1.25 -5.12 -2.58
CA ARG A 85 -0.99 -5.31 -4.01
C ARG A 85 0.20 -4.47 -4.49
N LEU A 86 0.18 -3.17 -4.25
CA LEU A 86 1.23 -2.24 -4.70
C LEU A 86 2.58 -2.56 -4.06
N SER A 87 2.60 -2.91 -2.76
CA SER A 87 3.82 -3.35 -2.08
C SER A 87 4.35 -4.65 -2.69
N SER A 88 3.47 -5.60 -3.02
CA SER A 88 3.86 -6.83 -3.72
C SER A 88 4.44 -6.56 -5.10
N GLN A 89 3.87 -5.61 -5.86
CA GLN A 89 4.40 -5.21 -7.16
C GLN A 89 5.79 -4.58 -7.03
N LEU A 90 6.01 -3.74 -6.01
CA LEU A 90 7.31 -3.14 -5.76
C LEU A 90 8.37 -4.19 -5.36
N GLN A 91 7.97 -5.23 -4.61
CA GLN A 91 8.85 -6.36 -4.31
C GLN A 91 9.36 -7.05 -5.59
N GLU A 92 8.49 -7.27 -6.58
CA GLU A 92 8.90 -7.88 -7.85
C GLU A 92 9.91 -7.01 -8.61
N TYR A 93 9.66 -5.69 -8.71
CA TYR A 93 10.65 -4.79 -9.33
C TYR A 93 11.98 -4.71 -8.57
N CYS A 94 11.96 -4.81 -7.24
CA CYS A 94 13.19 -4.91 -6.46
C CYS A 94 13.95 -6.21 -6.75
N ARG A 95 13.26 -7.34 -6.94
CA ARG A 95 13.88 -8.62 -7.36
C ARG A 95 14.52 -8.50 -8.74
N GLU A 96 13.89 -7.75 -9.65
CA GLU A 96 14.40 -7.45 -10.99
C GLU A 96 15.53 -6.41 -11.00
N ARG A 97 15.89 -5.82 -9.84
CA ARG A 97 16.86 -4.72 -9.70
C ARG A 97 16.46 -3.44 -10.43
N ARG A 98 15.18 -3.08 -10.36
CA ARG A 98 14.58 -1.95 -11.09
C ARG A 98 13.92 -0.92 -10.20
N ILE A 99 14.25 -0.87 -8.90
CA ILE A 99 13.63 0.08 -7.97
C ILE A 99 13.81 1.54 -8.42
N ASN A 100 14.95 1.89 -9.02
CA ASN A 100 15.26 3.21 -9.55
C ASN A 100 14.33 3.67 -10.71
N GLU A 101 13.54 2.76 -11.28
CA GLU A 101 12.52 3.04 -12.29
C GLU A 101 11.13 3.22 -11.67
N GLN A 102 10.95 2.93 -10.38
CA GLN A 102 9.63 2.80 -9.73
C GLN A 102 9.18 4.03 -8.93
N ALA A 103 9.63 5.24 -9.28
CA ALA A 103 9.18 6.47 -8.63
C ALA A 103 7.64 6.58 -8.59
N VAL A 104 6.99 6.28 -9.71
CA VAL A 104 5.52 6.36 -9.83
C VAL A 104 4.83 5.38 -8.89
N LEU A 105 5.28 4.11 -8.87
CA LEU A 105 4.70 3.08 -8.00
C LEU A 105 4.86 3.42 -6.51
N ILE A 106 5.99 4.03 -6.12
CA ILE A 106 6.21 4.46 -4.73
C ILE A 106 5.24 5.59 -4.35
N GLU A 107 4.94 6.52 -5.24
CA GLU A 107 3.94 7.55 -4.99
C GLU A 107 2.51 7.00 -5.02
N GLU A 108 2.22 5.98 -5.84
CA GLU A 108 0.96 5.25 -5.79
C GLU A 108 0.75 4.56 -4.43
N ILE A 109 1.80 3.96 -3.84
CA ILE A 109 1.77 3.43 -2.47
C ILE A 109 1.45 4.54 -1.47
N ALA A 110 2.07 5.72 -1.60
CA ALA A 110 1.82 6.86 -0.71
C ALA A 110 0.35 7.34 -0.80
N ILE A 111 -0.21 7.41 -2.00
CA ILE A 111 -1.60 7.78 -2.25
C ILE A 111 -2.55 6.72 -1.68
N ALA A 112 -2.26 5.43 -1.91
CA ALA A 112 -3.06 4.34 -1.35
C ALA A 112 -3.06 4.36 0.19
N LEU A 113 -1.92 4.69 0.81
CA LEU A 113 -1.83 4.87 2.26
C LEU A 113 -2.73 6.00 2.76
N HIS A 114 -2.72 7.14 2.07
CA HIS A 114 -3.59 8.26 2.43
C HIS A 114 -5.08 7.92 2.28
N ARG A 115 -5.45 7.21 1.22
CA ARG A 115 -6.85 6.75 1.01
C ARG A 115 -7.29 5.78 2.09
N ALA A 116 -6.43 4.84 2.48
CA ALA A 116 -6.70 3.93 3.58
C ALA A 116 -6.89 4.70 4.90
N GLU A 117 -6.05 5.70 5.19
CA GLU A 117 -6.20 6.57 6.37
C GLU A 117 -7.54 7.30 6.40
N GLN A 118 -7.97 7.86 5.26
CA GLN A 118 -9.27 8.53 5.16
C GLN A 118 -10.45 7.57 5.38
N GLU A 119 -10.41 6.38 4.78
CA GLU A 119 -11.46 5.37 4.93
C GLU A 119 -11.55 4.86 6.37
N ILE A 120 -10.41 4.57 7.03
CA ILE A 120 -10.41 4.12 8.43
C ILE A 120 -10.96 5.21 9.35
N ASN A 121 -10.53 6.47 9.18
CA ASN A 121 -11.03 7.58 10.01
C ASN A 121 -12.55 7.76 9.85
N GLN A 122 -13.07 7.66 8.62
CA GLN A 122 -14.52 7.69 8.37
C GLN A 122 -15.25 6.57 9.11
N ARG A 123 -14.71 5.34 9.11
CA ARG A 123 -15.28 4.20 9.85
C ARG A 123 -15.22 4.38 11.37
N LEU A 124 -14.18 5.04 11.87
CA LEU A 124 -14.02 5.37 13.29
C LEU A 124 -14.85 6.60 13.73
N GLY A 125 -15.49 7.30 12.79
CA GLY A 125 -16.21 8.54 13.05
C GLY A 125 -15.30 9.71 13.41
N GLN A 126 -14.06 9.71 12.91
CA GLN A 126 -13.03 10.73 13.13
C GLN A 126 -12.82 11.64 11.92
#